data_AF-A0A5Q4G5Z7-F1
#
_entry.id   AF-A0A5Q4G5Z7-F1
#
_cell.length_a   1.000
_cell.length_b   1.000
_cell.length_c   1.000
_cell.angle_alpha   90.00
_cell.angle_beta   90.00
_cell.angle_gamma   90.00
#
_symmetry.space_group_name_H-M   'P 1'
#
loop_
_entity.id
_entity.type
_entity.pdbx_description
1 polymer ?
#
loop_
_entity_poly.entity_id
_entity_poly.type
_entity_poly.pdbx_seq_one_letter_code
_entity_poly.pdbx_strand_id
1 'polypeptide(L)'
;MHHPTVRRLALALATLLLAGAPALAQACTKYVSEQGSGRVASLERPARDLGNIVTDLEPGDVVCITGGTFTGRADNGADHITVPVEIYGGFAPDFASRDPWGAHVTVLTGVHNAQNFTTDPRLMIDTSGFATRLMQARGEDTVHTVVVDGVVIDHGPRNYYPDDEGSRIIRQGTPQHTPTPESGGLVIRTGVDSTIVVRHVIVTNTAPTQGAFAFYPGAAADVTIEHSVAVNNTGAGFHLATAIAADDPNDFPRYRFAHNAALFTQKHSPFGSFGGSAILLEGRITVEVANNILAFNDAFGIDNARRASDLVLLDNVFVANAQGDYQEFDTIIDLDNIADWALEVYDAWGNTRFDLEYAISPAWGALYGARTLIDRNAAEAEVEVVESWANTVRGFFGWNLQGTDLDVDSDVWLPRMSLADAFAVAIGFDGTYGPVAP
;
A
#
# COMPACT_ATOMS: atom_id res chain seq x y z
N MET A 1 -72.93 11.70 20.53
CA MET A 1 -72.73 10.68 19.48
C MET A 1 -71.72 11.24 18.49
N HIS A 2 -70.50 10.72 18.58
CA HIS A 2 -69.31 11.20 17.87
C HIS A 2 -69.21 10.58 16.46
N HIS A 3 -68.94 11.43 15.49
CA HIS A 3 -68.05 11.18 14.35
C HIS A 3 -67.03 12.34 14.33
N PRO A 4 -65.81 12.25 13.76
CA PRO A 4 -65.30 11.26 12.78
C PRO A 4 -63.86 10.76 13.06
N THR A 5 -63.37 9.76 12.32
CA THR A 5 -61.92 9.50 12.17
C THR A 5 -61.60 9.02 10.76
N VAL A 6 -61.35 9.98 9.87
CA VAL A 6 -60.63 9.75 8.61
C VAL A 6 -59.15 10.02 8.90
N ARG A 7 -58.33 8.95 8.95
CA ARG A 7 -56.87 9.04 9.07
C ARG A 7 -56.32 9.66 7.78
N ARG A 8 -55.67 10.82 7.92
CA ARG A 8 -54.88 11.45 6.85
C ARG A 8 -53.58 10.67 6.68
N LEU A 9 -53.36 10.19 5.46
CA LEU A 9 -52.08 9.66 4.98
C LEU A 9 -51.14 10.86 4.78
N ALA A 10 -50.07 10.96 5.56
CA ALA A 10 -48.99 11.91 5.31
C ALA A 10 -47.90 11.16 4.51
N LEU A 11 -47.86 11.40 3.21
CA LEU A 11 -46.81 10.93 2.33
C LEU A 11 -45.62 11.90 2.48
N ALA A 12 -44.61 11.51 3.27
CA ALA A 12 -43.36 12.24 3.36
C ALA A 12 -42.50 11.87 2.14
N LEU A 13 -42.46 12.77 1.16
CA LEU A 13 -41.58 12.69 0.00
C LEU A 13 -40.18 13.12 0.46
N ALA A 14 -39.31 12.18 0.79
CA ALA A 14 -37.90 12.44 1.03
C ALA A 14 -37.21 12.61 -0.33
N THR A 15 -37.12 13.84 -0.82
CA THR A 15 -36.22 14.21 -1.92
C THR A 15 -34.78 14.09 -1.42
N LEU A 16 -34.11 13.03 -1.86
CA LEU A 16 -32.67 12.83 -1.71
C LEU A 16 -31.96 13.90 -2.58
N LEU A 17 -31.63 15.03 -1.97
CA LEU A 17 -30.70 16.00 -2.55
C LEU A 17 -29.30 15.40 -2.46
N LEU A 18 -28.85 14.76 -3.54
CA LEU A 18 -27.43 14.57 -3.83
C LEU A 18 -26.81 15.97 -3.99
N ALA A 19 -26.40 16.55 -2.86
CA ALA A 19 -25.52 17.69 -2.85
C ALA A 19 -24.14 17.18 -3.32
N GLY A 20 -23.90 17.24 -4.63
CA GLY A 20 -22.54 17.25 -5.14
C GLY A 20 -21.85 18.43 -4.47
N ALA A 21 -20.93 18.13 -3.55
CA ALA A 21 -20.10 19.16 -2.96
C ALA A 21 -19.43 19.90 -4.12
N PRO A 22 -19.50 21.24 -4.19
CA PRO A 22 -18.65 21.96 -5.13
C PRO A 22 -17.22 21.60 -4.75
N ALA A 23 -16.50 20.95 -5.67
CA ALA A 23 -15.06 20.78 -5.53
C ALA A 23 -14.49 22.16 -5.23
N LEU A 24 -14.05 22.37 -3.99
CA LEU A 24 -13.22 23.53 -3.68
C LEU A 24 -12.08 23.46 -4.69
N ALA A 25 -11.93 24.47 -5.54
CA ALA A 25 -10.84 24.51 -6.49
C ALA A 25 -9.54 24.37 -5.69
N GLN A 26 -8.88 23.22 -5.81
CA GLN A 26 -7.62 22.95 -5.13
C GLN A 26 -6.64 24.03 -5.61
N ALA A 27 -6.16 24.87 -4.69
CA ALA A 27 -5.27 25.97 -5.04
C ALA A 27 -3.84 25.44 -5.24
N CYS A 28 -3.59 24.84 -6.39
CA CYS A 28 -2.30 24.25 -6.73
C CYS A 28 -1.21 25.33 -6.87
N THR A 29 -0.03 25.09 -6.29
CA THR A 29 1.15 25.96 -6.45
C THR A 29 2.07 25.47 -7.55
N LYS A 30 2.05 24.16 -7.86
CA LYS A 30 2.84 23.52 -8.93
C LYS A 30 1.95 22.67 -9.82
N TYR A 31 2.26 22.64 -11.11
CA TYR A 31 1.48 21.95 -12.14
C TYR A 31 2.37 21.01 -12.95
N VAL A 32 1.93 19.76 -13.12
CA VAL A 32 2.64 18.72 -13.86
C VAL A 32 1.73 18.13 -14.94
N SER A 33 2.25 17.98 -16.16
CA SER A 33 1.54 17.37 -17.29
C SER A 33 2.53 16.72 -18.25
N GLU A 34 2.17 15.62 -18.89
CA GLU A 34 3.04 14.87 -19.81
C GLU A 34 3.55 15.72 -21.00
N GLN A 35 2.75 16.72 -21.41
CA GLN A 35 3.10 17.69 -22.46
C GLN A 35 3.85 18.93 -21.93
N GLY A 36 4.09 18.97 -20.62
CA GLY A 36 4.76 20.06 -19.93
C GLY A 36 6.21 20.26 -20.37
N SER A 37 6.70 21.47 -20.14
CA SER A 37 8.08 21.88 -20.46
C SER A 37 8.60 23.01 -19.56
N GLY A 38 7.84 23.41 -18.54
CA GLY A 38 8.22 24.46 -17.62
C GLY A 38 9.08 23.92 -16.49
N ARG A 39 10.13 24.67 -16.13
CA ARG A 39 11.02 24.32 -15.03
C ARG A 39 10.47 24.72 -13.65
N VAL A 40 9.65 25.77 -13.60
CA VAL A 40 9.05 26.29 -12.36
C VAL A 40 7.66 25.71 -12.09
N ALA A 41 7.13 24.91 -13.04
CA ALA A 41 5.83 24.25 -12.94
C ALA A 41 4.64 25.21 -12.67
N SER A 42 4.54 26.32 -13.41
CA SER A 42 3.35 27.18 -13.34
C SER A 42 2.18 26.59 -14.14
N LEU A 43 0.97 27.10 -13.95
CA LEU A 43 -0.21 26.65 -14.70
C LEU A 43 -0.02 26.81 -16.23
N GLU A 44 0.58 27.92 -16.67
CA GLU A 44 0.80 28.19 -18.11
C GLU A 44 1.94 27.35 -18.69
N ARG A 45 2.86 26.90 -17.83
CA ARG A 45 4.04 26.12 -18.20
C ARG A 45 4.25 25.02 -17.17
N PRO A 46 3.41 23.96 -17.19
CA PRO A 46 3.55 22.86 -16.26
C PRO A 46 4.88 22.14 -16.50
N ALA A 47 5.41 21.52 -15.46
CA ALA A 47 6.54 20.61 -15.60
C ALA A 47 6.11 19.33 -16.31
N ARG A 48 7.06 18.69 -16.99
CA ARG A 48 6.79 17.46 -17.73
C ARG A 48 6.53 16.26 -16.83
N ASP A 49 7.22 16.24 -15.69
CA ASP A 49 7.25 15.11 -14.77
C ASP A 49 7.59 15.66 -13.37
N LEU A 50 7.08 15.01 -12.33
CA LEU A 50 7.34 15.35 -10.93
C LEU A 50 8.85 15.35 -10.63
N GLY A 51 9.59 14.38 -11.15
CA GLY A 51 11.04 14.27 -10.99
C GLY A 51 11.84 15.47 -11.49
N ASN A 52 11.25 16.29 -12.37
CA ASN A 52 11.90 17.51 -12.85
C ASN A 52 11.85 18.67 -11.85
N ILE A 53 10.99 18.59 -10.83
CA ILE A 53 10.76 19.67 -9.87
C ILE A 53 11.01 19.27 -8.42
N VAL A 54 11.28 17.99 -8.11
CA VAL A 54 11.48 17.52 -6.72
C VAL A 54 12.53 18.32 -5.92
N THR A 55 13.58 18.82 -6.58
CA THR A 55 14.63 19.64 -5.93
C THR A 55 14.23 21.09 -5.69
N ASP A 56 13.18 21.54 -6.38
CA ASP A 56 12.70 22.92 -6.40
C ASP A 56 11.36 23.06 -5.64
N LEU A 57 10.88 21.98 -5.01
CA LEU A 57 9.72 22.00 -4.13
C LEU A 57 10.07 22.65 -2.79
N GLU A 58 9.11 23.40 -2.26
CA GLU A 58 9.20 24.04 -0.95
C GLU A 58 8.17 23.44 0.02
N PRO A 59 8.41 23.49 1.35
CA PRO A 59 7.42 23.05 2.34
C PRO A 59 6.05 23.74 2.12
N GLY A 60 4.99 22.95 2.02
CA GLY A 60 3.62 23.42 1.79
C GLY A 60 3.23 23.60 0.33
N ASP A 61 4.10 23.25 -0.62
CA ASP A 61 3.71 23.20 -2.03
C ASP A 61 2.58 22.20 -2.28
N VAL A 62 1.64 22.60 -3.14
CA VAL A 62 0.51 21.79 -3.61
C VAL A 62 0.72 21.47 -5.09
N VAL A 63 1.06 20.22 -5.39
CA VAL A 63 1.38 19.74 -6.73
C VAL A 63 0.15 19.07 -7.35
N CYS A 64 -0.34 19.62 -8.45
CA CYS A 64 -1.43 19.05 -9.22
C CYS A 64 -0.91 18.43 -10.52
N ILE A 65 -1.31 17.18 -10.78
CA ILE A 65 -0.80 16.37 -11.90
C ILE A 65 -1.97 15.97 -12.79
N THR A 66 -1.83 16.19 -14.10
CA THR A 66 -2.85 15.74 -15.06
C THR A 66 -2.89 14.22 -15.17
N GLY A 67 -3.94 13.68 -15.79
CA GLY A 67 -3.90 12.33 -16.33
C GLY A 67 -2.73 12.16 -17.31
N GLY A 68 -2.16 10.96 -17.35
CA GLY A 68 -0.98 10.62 -18.16
C GLY A 68 -0.08 9.59 -17.50
N THR A 69 1.02 9.24 -18.17
CA THR A 69 2.04 8.31 -17.65
C THR A 69 3.36 9.05 -17.41
N PHE A 70 3.89 8.93 -16.20
CA PHE A 70 5.05 9.68 -15.71
C PHE A 70 6.14 8.70 -15.26
N THR A 71 7.26 8.70 -15.97
CA THR A 71 8.36 7.73 -15.82
C THR A 71 9.47 8.21 -14.88
N GLY A 72 9.30 9.39 -14.30
CA GLY A 72 10.35 10.04 -13.51
C GLY A 72 11.34 10.79 -14.41
N ARG A 73 12.25 11.53 -13.78
CA ARG A 73 13.22 12.34 -14.52
C ARG A 73 14.15 11.46 -15.35
N ALA A 74 14.11 11.65 -16.67
CA ALA A 74 14.91 10.89 -17.63
C ALA A 74 14.74 9.36 -17.48
N ASP A 75 13.49 8.94 -17.26
CA ASP A 75 13.04 7.55 -17.15
C ASP A 75 13.69 6.78 -15.99
N ASN A 76 14.13 7.48 -14.93
CA ASN A 76 14.76 6.85 -13.78
C ASN A 76 13.79 5.96 -12.97
N GLY A 77 12.48 6.21 -13.07
CA GLY A 77 11.44 5.45 -12.38
C GLY A 77 11.28 5.75 -10.89
N ALA A 78 11.83 6.86 -10.38
CA ALA A 78 11.73 7.21 -8.96
C ALA A 78 11.75 8.73 -8.71
N ASP A 79 10.88 9.18 -7.81
CA ASP A 79 10.82 10.55 -7.32
C ASP A 79 11.02 10.58 -5.80
N HIS A 80 12.03 11.33 -5.35
CA HIS A 80 12.36 11.49 -3.93
C HIS A 80 12.19 12.95 -3.53
N ILE A 81 11.23 13.21 -2.65
CA ILE A 81 10.86 14.53 -2.14
C ILE A 81 11.27 14.62 -0.67
N THR A 82 11.98 15.68 -0.29
CA THR A 82 12.55 15.84 1.06
C THR A 82 11.90 16.95 1.88
N VAL A 83 10.78 17.49 1.41
CA VAL A 83 10.00 18.56 2.05
C VAL A 83 8.52 18.16 2.10
N PRO A 84 7.75 18.63 3.10
CA PRO A 84 6.33 18.30 3.19
C PRO A 84 5.55 18.98 2.06
N VAL A 85 4.84 18.19 1.27
CA VAL A 85 4.04 18.65 0.12
C VAL A 85 2.73 17.88 0.03
N GLU A 86 1.81 18.44 -0.73
CA GLU A 86 0.56 17.79 -1.12
C GLU A 86 0.61 17.43 -2.60
N ILE A 87 0.30 16.19 -2.95
CA ILE A 87 0.31 15.68 -4.32
C ILE A 87 -1.10 15.22 -4.69
N TYR A 88 -1.65 15.80 -5.75
CA TYR A 88 -2.96 15.46 -6.28
C TYR A 88 -2.85 15.05 -7.75
N GLY A 89 -3.06 13.77 -8.03
CA GLY A 89 -3.25 13.27 -9.39
C GLY A 89 -4.71 13.41 -9.85
N GLY A 90 -4.95 13.14 -11.12
CA GLY A 90 -6.31 13.05 -11.64
C GLY A 90 -6.82 14.25 -12.42
N PHE A 91 -6.00 15.25 -12.73
CA PHE A 91 -6.51 16.48 -13.36
C PHE A 91 -6.72 16.35 -14.87
N ALA A 92 -7.75 17.03 -15.37
CA ALA A 92 -7.91 17.28 -16.79
C ALA A 92 -6.70 18.07 -17.35
N PRO A 93 -6.45 18.04 -18.67
CA PRO A 93 -5.32 18.76 -19.28
C PRO A 93 -5.28 20.28 -19.00
N ASP A 94 -6.43 20.89 -18.71
CA ASP A 94 -6.56 22.30 -18.35
C ASP A 94 -6.62 22.56 -16.84
N PHE A 95 -6.47 21.51 -16.03
CA PHE A 95 -6.59 21.52 -14.56
C PHE A 95 -7.95 22.00 -14.02
N ALA A 96 -8.99 22.08 -14.85
CA ALA A 96 -10.30 22.61 -14.44
C ALA A 96 -11.18 21.58 -13.71
N SER A 97 -10.92 20.28 -13.90
CA SER A 97 -11.64 19.18 -13.26
C SER A 97 -10.69 18.05 -12.86
N ARG A 98 -11.15 17.21 -11.94
CA ARG A 98 -10.39 16.09 -11.39
C ARG A 98 -11.24 14.81 -11.41
N ASP A 99 -10.66 13.73 -11.92
CA ASP A 99 -11.26 12.39 -11.99
C ASP A 99 -10.12 11.33 -12.02
N PRO A 100 -9.52 11.02 -10.86
CA PRO A 100 -8.27 10.25 -10.79
C PRO A 100 -8.45 8.76 -11.08
N TRP A 101 -9.67 8.21 -10.96
CA TRP A 101 -9.96 6.79 -11.25
C TRP A 101 -10.78 6.60 -12.53
N GLY A 102 -11.23 7.68 -13.16
CA GLY A 102 -11.94 7.66 -14.44
C GLY A 102 -11.13 8.26 -15.59
N ALA A 103 -11.54 9.43 -16.08
CA ALA A 103 -11.06 10.00 -17.33
C ALA A 103 -9.62 10.53 -17.29
N HIS A 104 -9.05 10.74 -16.10
CA HIS A 104 -7.80 11.50 -15.94
C HIS A 104 -6.77 10.78 -15.06
N VAL A 105 -6.67 9.46 -15.17
CA VAL A 105 -5.74 8.66 -14.38
C VAL A 105 -4.28 9.14 -14.49
N THR A 106 -3.67 9.49 -13.36
CA THR A 106 -2.24 9.80 -13.25
C THR A 106 -1.47 8.52 -12.89
N VAL A 107 -0.67 8.00 -13.81
CA VAL A 107 0.13 6.78 -13.62
C VAL A 107 1.60 7.15 -13.40
N LEU A 108 2.11 6.85 -12.21
CA LEU A 108 3.52 6.94 -11.86
C LEU A 108 4.17 5.57 -12.07
N THR A 109 5.14 5.50 -13.00
CA THR A 109 5.81 4.24 -13.36
C THR A 109 7.29 4.48 -13.71
N GLY A 110 7.95 3.52 -14.34
CA GLY A 110 9.30 3.67 -14.89
C GLY A 110 9.49 2.79 -16.13
N VAL A 111 10.73 2.67 -16.58
CA VAL A 111 11.05 1.89 -17.79
C VAL A 111 12.18 0.92 -17.46
N HIS A 112 11.88 -0.38 -17.51
CA HIS A 112 12.89 -1.44 -17.40
C HIS A 112 14.05 -1.18 -18.37
N ASN A 113 15.29 -1.37 -17.92
CA ASN A 113 16.51 -1.12 -18.68
C ASN A 113 16.75 0.33 -19.13
N ALA A 114 16.02 1.33 -18.61
CA ALA A 114 16.37 2.73 -18.86
C ALA A 114 17.80 3.06 -18.39
N GLN A 115 18.47 3.97 -19.09
CA GLN A 115 19.87 4.32 -18.79
C GLN A 115 20.05 4.84 -17.36
N ASN A 116 19.06 5.56 -16.83
CA ASN A 116 19.09 6.15 -15.48
C ASN A 116 18.23 5.36 -14.48
N PHE A 117 17.87 4.12 -14.80
CA PHE A 117 17.00 3.30 -13.97
C PHE A 117 17.52 3.18 -12.54
N THR A 118 16.62 3.33 -11.57
CA THR A 118 16.86 3.06 -10.15
C THR A 118 15.79 2.11 -9.61
N THR A 119 16.19 1.32 -8.61
CA THR A 119 15.31 0.44 -7.82
C THR A 119 14.67 1.14 -6.62
N ASP A 120 14.86 2.45 -6.45
CA ASP A 120 14.25 3.23 -5.38
C ASP A 120 12.71 3.20 -5.47
N PRO A 121 11.99 3.51 -4.36
CA PRO A 121 10.53 3.60 -4.38
C PRO A 121 10.04 4.51 -5.51
N ARG A 122 8.90 4.20 -6.13
CA ARG A 122 8.41 5.04 -7.22
C ARG A 122 8.15 6.46 -6.72
N LEU A 123 7.49 6.59 -5.56
CA LEU A 123 7.31 7.86 -4.87
C LEU A 123 7.78 7.71 -3.42
N MET A 124 8.83 8.46 -3.07
CA MET A 124 9.32 8.58 -1.72
C MET A 124 9.17 10.02 -1.24
N ILE A 125 8.47 10.21 -0.13
CA ILE A 125 8.42 11.50 0.59
C ILE A 125 9.11 11.27 1.94
N ASP A 126 10.33 11.78 2.09
CA ASP A 126 11.11 11.65 3.32
C ASP A 126 11.36 13.03 3.94
N THR A 127 10.49 13.41 4.86
CA THR A 127 10.60 14.63 5.65
C THR A 127 11.23 14.38 7.01
N SER A 128 11.92 13.25 7.25
CA SER A 128 12.53 12.97 8.57
C SER A 128 13.64 13.95 8.96
N GLY A 129 14.25 14.64 7.98
CA GLY A 129 15.17 15.75 8.21
C GLY A 129 14.46 17.08 8.55
N PHE A 130 13.14 17.15 8.34
CA PHE A 130 12.27 18.25 8.68
C PHE A 130 11.55 17.95 10.01
N ALA A 131 11.13 18.98 10.74
CA ALA A 131 10.36 18.84 11.99
C ALA A 131 10.93 17.78 12.95
N THR A 132 12.19 17.92 13.35
CA THR A 132 12.86 16.93 14.20
C THR A 132 12.59 17.17 15.70
N ARG A 133 12.82 16.15 16.54
CA ARG A 133 12.85 16.31 18.02
C ARG A 133 13.79 17.44 18.47
N LEU A 134 14.89 17.67 17.74
CA LEU A 134 15.84 18.74 18.05
C LEU A 134 15.25 20.14 17.75
N MET A 135 14.49 20.27 16.66
CA MET A 135 13.75 21.51 16.34
C MET A 135 12.68 21.78 17.40
N GLN A 136 11.90 20.76 17.76
CA GLN A 136 10.90 20.84 18.83
C GLN A 136 11.53 21.29 20.16
N ALA A 137 12.67 20.70 20.54
CA ALA A 137 13.40 21.06 21.76
C ALA A 137 13.96 22.50 21.75
N ARG A 138 14.14 23.09 20.57
CA ARG A 138 14.53 24.50 20.39
C ARG A 138 13.33 25.45 20.32
N GLY A 139 12.10 24.93 20.36
CA GLY A 139 10.87 25.71 20.22
C GLY A 139 10.60 26.17 18.78
N GLU A 140 11.16 25.47 17.79
CA GLU A 140 10.86 25.69 16.37
C GLU A 140 9.54 25.00 15.99
N ASP A 141 8.85 25.50 14.98
CA ASP A 141 7.62 24.88 14.47
C ASP A 141 7.92 23.53 13.80
N THR A 142 7.16 22.51 14.18
CA THR A 142 7.31 21.13 13.72
C THR A 142 6.05 20.58 13.05
N VAL A 143 4.92 21.28 13.16
CA VAL A 143 3.66 20.82 12.56
C VAL A 143 3.75 20.92 11.04
N HIS A 144 3.48 19.82 10.35
CA HIS A 144 3.48 19.79 8.89
C HIS A 144 2.57 18.71 8.33
N THR A 145 2.21 18.85 7.05
CA THR A 145 1.29 17.95 6.37
C THR A 145 1.91 17.36 5.12
N VAL A 146 1.68 16.07 4.89
CA VAL A 146 1.98 15.36 3.63
C VAL A 146 0.68 14.76 3.11
N VAL A 147 0.35 15.04 1.84
CA VAL A 147 -0.83 14.47 1.19
C VAL A 147 -0.43 13.76 -0.11
N VAL A 148 -0.99 12.58 -0.35
CA VAL A 148 -0.95 11.93 -1.67
C VAL A 148 -2.35 11.44 -2.02
N ASP A 149 -2.95 12.02 -3.06
CA ASP A 149 -4.33 11.72 -3.46
C ASP A 149 -4.45 11.47 -4.97
N GLY A 150 -5.08 10.34 -5.34
CA GLY A 150 -5.54 10.08 -6.71
C GLY A 150 -4.43 9.80 -7.72
N VAL A 151 -3.40 9.06 -7.31
CA VAL A 151 -2.35 8.56 -8.21
C VAL A 151 -2.38 7.04 -8.27
N VAL A 152 -1.97 6.50 -9.41
CA VAL A 152 -1.73 5.06 -9.60
C VAL A 152 -0.24 4.85 -9.72
N ILE A 153 0.31 3.90 -8.96
CA ILE A 153 1.71 3.50 -9.02
C ILE A 153 1.76 2.09 -9.59
N ASP A 154 2.33 1.95 -10.79
CA ASP A 154 2.45 0.67 -11.49
C ASP A 154 3.92 0.31 -11.70
N HIS A 155 4.36 -0.78 -11.07
CA HIS A 155 5.71 -1.32 -11.26
C HIS A 155 5.81 -2.35 -12.38
N GLY A 156 4.72 -2.73 -13.05
CA GLY A 156 4.74 -3.68 -14.15
C GLY A 156 5.77 -3.34 -15.23
N PRO A 157 5.82 -2.09 -15.73
CA PRO A 157 6.86 -1.64 -16.66
C PRO A 157 8.29 -1.52 -16.07
N ARG A 158 8.44 -1.53 -14.75
CA ARG A 158 9.74 -1.45 -14.04
C ARG A 158 10.35 -2.83 -13.77
N ASN A 159 9.51 -3.85 -13.63
CA ASN A 159 9.95 -5.19 -13.26
C ASN A 159 10.64 -5.91 -14.42
N TYR A 160 11.49 -6.86 -14.06
CA TYR A 160 12.07 -7.80 -15.01
C TYR A 160 11.16 -9.02 -15.15
N TYR A 161 10.41 -9.08 -16.25
CA TYR A 161 9.70 -10.27 -16.71
C TYR A 161 10.56 -10.99 -17.78
N PRO A 162 10.81 -12.31 -17.65
CA PRO A 162 11.62 -13.06 -18.61
C PRO A 162 10.86 -13.42 -19.89
N ASP A 163 9.54 -13.37 -19.85
CA ASP A 163 8.63 -13.69 -20.94
C ASP A 163 7.68 -12.51 -21.20
N ASP A 164 7.17 -12.43 -22.43
CA ASP A 164 6.22 -11.40 -22.85
C ASP A 164 4.84 -11.57 -22.19
N GLU A 165 4.54 -12.78 -21.69
CA GLU A 165 3.29 -13.09 -20.97
C GLU A 165 3.27 -12.46 -19.56
N GLY A 166 4.43 -12.07 -19.04
CA GLY A 166 4.58 -11.49 -17.72
C GLY A 166 4.22 -12.47 -16.62
N SER A 167 4.46 -13.77 -16.80
CA SER A 167 3.97 -14.82 -15.90
C SER A 167 4.56 -14.75 -14.48
N ARG A 168 5.81 -14.28 -14.40
CA ARG A 168 6.60 -14.17 -13.16
C ARG A 168 7.65 -13.08 -13.27
N ILE A 169 8.13 -12.59 -12.14
CA ILE A 169 9.28 -11.68 -12.09
C ILE A 169 10.58 -12.44 -11.86
N ILE A 170 11.69 -11.85 -12.31
CA ILE A 170 13.03 -12.17 -11.84
C ILE A 170 13.52 -11.02 -10.97
N ARG A 171 13.86 -11.31 -9.71
CA ARG A 171 14.33 -10.30 -8.76
C ARG A 171 15.71 -9.75 -9.12
N GLN A 172 16.66 -10.66 -9.33
CA GLN A 172 18.04 -10.30 -9.61
C GLN A 172 18.24 -9.84 -11.05
N GLY A 173 19.01 -8.78 -11.22
CA GLY A 173 19.43 -8.30 -12.54
C GLY A 173 20.42 -9.26 -13.20
N THR A 174 20.58 -9.09 -14.50
CA THR A 174 21.61 -9.76 -15.32
C THR A 174 22.42 -8.70 -16.06
N PRO A 175 23.51 -9.05 -16.77
CA PRO A 175 24.23 -8.06 -17.58
C PRO A 175 23.36 -7.36 -18.65
N GLN A 176 22.21 -7.92 -19.02
CA GLN A 176 21.29 -7.39 -20.02
C GLN A 176 20.00 -6.79 -19.42
N HIS A 177 19.72 -7.06 -18.14
CA HIS A 177 18.47 -6.68 -17.50
C HIS A 177 18.70 -6.06 -16.13
N THR A 178 18.11 -4.90 -15.89
CA THR A 178 18.03 -4.31 -14.56
C THR A 178 17.25 -5.24 -13.61
N PRO A 179 17.55 -5.24 -12.30
CA PRO A 179 16.79 -6.01 -11.32
C PRO A 179 15.34 -5.50 -11.24
N THR A 180 14.43 -6.36 -10.78
CA THR A 180 13.10 -5.94 -10.34
C THR A 180 13.25 -5.11 -9.06
N PRO A 181 12.63 -3.91 -8.95
CA PRO A 181 12.69 -3.12 -7.73
C PRO A 181 12.11 -3.85 -6.51
N GLU A 182 12.91 -3.99 -5.46
CA GLU A 182 12.48 -4.51 -4.14
C GLU A 182 11.95 -3.41 -3.20
N SER A 183 11.69 -2.24 -3.77
CA SER A 183 11.11 -1.08 -3.07
C SER A 183 9.59 -1.03 -3.20
N GLY A 184 8.96 -0.37 -2.24
CA GLY A 184 7.52 -0.08 -2.28
C GLY A 184 7.15 0.88 -3.42
N GLY A 185 5.86 0.96 -3.72
CA GLY A 185 5.32 1.95 -4.63
C GLY A 185 5.33 3.34 -4.00
N LEU A 186 4.68 3.46 -2.84
CA LEU A 186 4.60 4.68 -2.04
C LEU A 186 5.29 4.47 -0.69
N VAL A 187 6.32 5.28 -0.42
CA VAL A 187 7.02 5.29 0.87
C VAL A 187 6.96 6.69 1.46
N ILE A 188 6.41 6.83 2.66
CA ILE A 188 6.36 8.11 3.37
C ILE A 188 7.07 7.95 4.72
N ARG A 189 8.05 8.81 4.97
CA ARG A 189 8.73 8.94 6.25
C ARG A 189 8.67 10.39 6.69
N THR A 190 8.31 10.65 7.95
CA THR A 190 8.17 12.02 8.46
C THR A 190 8.92 12.27 9.75
N GLY A 191 9.10 13.56 10.06
CA GLY A 191 9.50 14.04 11.39
C GLY A 191 8.38 13.89 12.42
N VAL A 192 8.50 14.63 13.53
CA VAL A 192 7.48 14.66 14.59
C VAL A 192 6.30 15.53 14.20
N ASP A 193 5.17 15.37 14.89
CA ASP A 193 3.98 16.23 14.80
C ASP A 193 3.42 16.36 13.37
N SER A 194 3.61 15.32 12.54
CA SER A 194 3.18 15.32 11.14
C SER A 194 1.73 14.85 10.96
N THR A 195 1.01 15.42 10.01
CA THR A 195 -0.22 14.85 9.46
C THR A 195 0.08 14.20 8.11
N ILE A 196 -0.29 12.93 7.94
CA ILE A 196 -0.16 12.21 6.68
C ILE A 196 -1.56 11.83 6.19
N VAL A 197 -1.90 12.17 4.95
CA VAL A 197 -3.18 11.79 4.33
C VAL A 197 -2.91 11.10 3.00
N VAL A 198 -3.33 9.85 2.87
CA VAL A 198 -3.26 9.08 1.62
C VAL A 198 -4.65 8.66 1.20
N ARG A 199 -5.06 9.04 -0.01
CA ARG A 199 -6.42 8.79 -0.52
C ARG A 199 -6.46 8.40 -1.98
N HIS A 200 -7.35 7.48 -2.36
CA HIS A 200 -7.56 7.12 -3.76
C HIS A 200 -6.26 6.73 -4.49
N VAL A 201 -5.31 6.12 -3.77
CA VAL A 201 -4.04 5.68 -4.35
C VAL A 201 -4.14 4.20 -4.67
N ILE A 202 -3.73 3.80 -5.88
CA ILE A 202 -3.61 2.38 -6.25
C ILE A 202 -2.13 2.06 -6.42
N VAL A 203 -1.63 1.03 -5.75
CA VAL A 203 -0.28 0.50 -5.95
C VAL A 203 -0.40 -0.92 -6.47
N THR A 204 0.21 -1.18 -7.63
CA THR A 204 0.16 -2.51 -8.26
C THR A 204 1.48 -2.96 -8.87
N ASN A 205 1.62 -4.28 -9.03
CA ASN A 205 2.78 -4.96 -9.60
C ASN A 205 4.08 -4.69 -8.85
N THR A 206 4.04 -4.28 -7.58
CA THR A 206 5.26 -3.99 -6.81
C THR A 206 5.83 -5.27 -6.21
N ALA A 207 7.15 -5.38 -6.12
CA ALA A 207 7.81 -6.56 -5.55
C ALA A 207 8.61 -6.24 -4.26
N PRO A 208 8.05 -5.49 -3.29
CA PRO A 208 8.82 -5.03 -2.15
C PRO A 208 9.16 -6.16 -1.18
N THR A 209 10.24 -5.92 -0.42
CA THR A 209 10.57 -6.69 0.80
C THR A 209 9.73 -6.25 1.99
N GLN A 210 9.30 -4.98 2.01
CA GLN A 210 8.44 -4.37 3.03
C GLN A 210 7.01 -4.25 2.51
N GLY A 211 6.39 -3.07 2.57
CA GLY A 211 5.05 -2.83 2.04
C GLY A 211 5.03 -2.23 0.63
N ALA A 212 3.98 -2.51 -0.14
CA ALA A 212 3.66 -1.78 -1.37
C ALA A 212 3.36 -0.31 -1.06
N PHE A 213 2.63 -0.10 0.04
CA PHE A 213 2.65 1.14 0.81
C PHE A 213 3.49 0.94 2.07
N ALA A 214 4.40 1.86 2.37
CA ALA A 214 5.17 1.82 3.62
C ALA A 214 5.21 3.19 4.31
N PHE A 215 4.83 3.20 5.58
CA PHE A 215 4.72 4.42 6.38
C PHE A 215 5.64 4.35 7.60
N TYR A 216 6.54 5.32 7.72
CA TYR A 216 7.46 5.49 8.83
C TYR A 216 7.30 6.89 9.44
N PRO A 217 6.15 7.22 10.02
CA PRO A 217 5.94 8.51 10.67
C PRO A 217 6.82 8.68 11.91
N GLY A 218 7.16 9.93 12.24
CA GLY A 218 7.79 10.28 13.50
C GLY A 218 6.80 10.41 14.67
N ALA A 219 7.27 10.98 15.78
CA ALA A 219 6.50 11.04 17.02
C ALA A 219 5.16 11.77 16.86
N ALA A 220 4.12 11.24 17.51
CA ALA A 220 2.79 11.85 17.61
C ALA A 220 2.14 12.20 16.26
N ALA A 221 2.54 11.54 15.17
CA ALA A 221 1.94 11.74 13.87
C ALA A 221 0.48 11.25 13.83
N ASP A 222 -0.37 11.98 13.09
CA ASP A 222 -1.72 11.55 12.74
C ASP A 222 -1.72 11.10 11.26
N VAL A 223 -2.02 9.84 11.02
CA VAL A 223 -1.97 9.20 9.70
C VAL A 223 -3.36 8.72 9.32
N THR A 224 -3.87 9.21 8.19
CA THR A 224 -5.13 8.78 7.60
C THR A 224 -4.88 8.15 6.24
N ILE A 225 -5.29 6.90 6.08
CA ILE A 225 -5.18 6.16 4.82
C ILE A 225 -6.58 5.66 4.48
N GLU A 226 -7.14 6.18 3.39
CA GLU A 226 -8.52 5.88 3.00
C GLU A 226 -8.64 5.61 1.51
N HIS A 227 -9.61 4.78 1.13
CA HIS A 227 -9.97 4.54 -0.28
C HIS A 227 -8.78 4.14 -1.16
N SER A 228 -7.77 3.51 -0.60
CA SER A 228 -6.53 3.15 -1.29
C SER A 228 -6.42 1.63 -1.47
N VAL A 229 -5.72 1.22 -2.52
CA VAL A 229 -5.69 -0.17 -2.97
C VAL A 229 -4.24 -0.63 -3.15
N ALA A 230 -3.85 -1.66 -2.40
CA ALA A 230 -2.69 -2.46 -2.69
C ALA A 230 -3.16 -3.72 -3.42
N VAL A 231 -2.67 -3.95 -4.64
CA VAL A 231 -3.12 -5.10 -5.44
C VAL A 231 -1.99 -5.72 -6.24
N ASN A 232 -1.85 -7.04 -6.17
CA ASN A 232 -0.83 -7.79 -6.90
C ASN A 232 0.58 -7.28 -6.58
N ASN A 233 1.00 -7.51 -5.35
CA ASN A 233 2.32 -7.15 -4.88
C ASN A 233 2.95 -8.29 -4.07
N THR A 234 4.28 -8.30 -3.93
CA THR A 234 4.93 -9.10 -2.87
C THR A 234 5.05 -8.29 -1.58
N GLY A 235 5.57 -8.89 -0.51
CA GLY A 235 5.73 -8.17 0.76
C GLY A 235 4.39 -7.97 1.45
N ALA A 236 4.17 -6.85 2.14
CA ALA A 236 2.85 -6.48 2.66
C ALA A 236 2.11 -5.57 1.68
N GLY A 237 0.77 -5.59 1.68
CA GLY A 237 -0.01 -4.56 0.99
C GLY A 237 0.27 -3.18 1.60
N PHE A 238 0.05 -3.08 2.91
CA PHE A 238 0.32 -1.90 3.71
C PHE A 238 1.24 -2.24 4.89
N HIS A 239 2.40 -1.57 4.99
CA HIS A 239 3.27 -1.62 6.17
C HIS A 239 3.04 -0.37 7.01
N LEU A 240 2.31 -0.51 8.11
CA LEU A 240 2.04 0.57 9.07
C LEU A 240 3.08 0.48 10.19
N ALA A 241 4.03 1.41 10.19
CA ALA A 241 5.17 1.37 11.10
C ALA A 241 5.39 2.72 11.80
N THR A 242 6.57 2.88 12.39
CA THR A 242 7.03 4.11 13.03
C THR A 242 8.52 4.28 12.76
N ALA A 243 8.99 5.52 12.58
CA ALA A 243 10.40 5.86 12.46
C ALA A 243 11.10 6.00 13.83
N ILE A 244 10.36 5.87 14.94
CA ILE A 244 10.87 6.12 16.29
C ILE A 244 10.66 4.93 17.22
N ALA A 245 11.59 4.77 18.16
CA ALA A 245 11.40 3.91 19.32
C ALA A 245 10.92 4.77 20.50
N ALA A 246 9.63 5.14 20.49
CA ALA A 246 9.02 5.87 21.60
C ALA A 246 8.83 4.98 22.84
N ASP A 247 9.06 5.55 24.02
CA ASP A 247 8.71 4.91 25.30
C ASP A 247 7.39 5.45 25.86
N ASP A 248 7.00 6.69 25.51
CA ASP A 248 5.72 7.28 25.88
C ASP A 248 4.64 6.94 24.84
N PRO A 249 3.53 6.28 25.21
CA PRO A 249 2.42 6.02 24.30
C PRO A 249 1.82 7.27 23.64
N ASN A 250 1.96 8.45 24.25
CA ASN A 250 1.51 9.71 23.63
C ASN A 250 2.33 10.09 22.39
N ASP A 251 3.57 9.60 22.29
CA ASP A 251 4.44 9.79 21.13
C ASP A 251 4.17 8.75 20.03
N PHE A 252 3.31 7.76 20.25
CA PHE A 252 3.02 6.75 19.23
C PHE A 252 2.26 7.38 18.06
N PRO A 253 2.66 7.11 16.81
CA PRO A 253 1.85 7.46 15.64
C PRO A 253 0.47 6.83 15.72
N ARG A 254 -0.55 7.57 15.29
CA ARG A 254 -1.94 7.13 15.28
C ARG A 254 -2.40 6.97 13.84
N TYR A 255 -2.95 5.81 13.52
CA TYR A 255 -3.44 5.46 12.21
C TYR A 255 -4.97 5.34 12.23
N ARG A 256 -5.61 6.04 11.29
CA ARG A 256 -6.97 5.76 10.83
C ARG A 256 -6.87 5.09 9.46
N PHE A 257 -7.22 3.82 9.40
CA PHE A 257 -7.09 3.00 8.19
C PHE A 257 -8.47 2.50 7.79
N ALA A 258 -9.12 3.22 6.88
CA ALA A 258 -10.52 2.96 6.56
C ALA A 258 -10.82 2.82 5.07
N HIS A 259 -11.76 1.95 4.70
CA HIS A 259 -12.23 1.82 3.32
C HIS A 259 -11.11 1.53 2.30
N ASN A 260 -10.08 0.78 2.68
CA ASN A 260 -9.01 0.36 1.79
C ASN A 260 -9.23 -1.06 1.30
N ALA A 261 -8.45 -1.47 0.30
CA ALA A 261 -8.37 -2.86 -0.09
C ALA A 261 -6.92 -3.33 -0.26
N ALA A 262 -6.62 -4.54 0.22
CA ALA A 262 -5.35 -5.22 0.03
C ALA A 262 -5.63 -6.62 -0.51
N LEU A 263 -5.30 -6.83 -1.79
CA LEU A 263 -5.67 -8.03 -2.53
C LEU A 263 -4.48 -8.67 -3.24
N PHE A 264 -4.45 -10.00 -3.27
CA PHE A 264 -3.42 -10.75 -3.99
C PHE A 264 -2.00 -10.40 -3.54
N THR A 265 -1.83 -10.19 -2.23
CA THR A 265 -0.52 -9.94 -1.64
C THR A 265 0.24 -11.25 -1.49
N GLN A 266 1.46 -11.29 -2.01
CA GLN A 266 2.22 -12.51 -2.15
C GLN A 266 3.47 -12.55 -1.27
N LYS A 267 3.93 -13.76 -0.94
CA LYS A 267 5.22 -13.92 -0.23
C LYS A 267 6.35 -13.33 -1.07
N HIS A 268 7.38 -12.82 -0.40
CA HIS A 268 8.54 -12.25 -1.09
C HIS A 268 9.27 -13.28 -1.96
N SER A 269 9.37 -14.51 -1.46
CA SER A 269 9.93 -15.66 -2.17
C SER A 269 9.08 -16.91 -1.89
N PRO A 270 9.21 -17.97 -2.69
CA PRO A 270 8.42 -19.20 -2.50
C PRO A 270 8.56 -19.81 -1.11
N PHE A 271 9.77 -19.78 -0.54
CA PHE A 271 10.07 -20.25 0.81
C PHE A 271 10.13 -19.11 1.84
N GLY A 272 9.78 -17.89 1.45
CA GLY A 272 9.81 -16.75 2.34
C GLY A 272 8.84 -16.96 3.49
N SER A 273 9.32 -16.78 4.72
CA SER A 273 8.47 -16.69 5.92
C SER A 273 8.01 -15.26 6.19
N PHE A 274 8.15 -14.36 5.21
CA PHE A 274 7.80 -12.96 5.32
C PHE A 274 7.13 -12.45 4.04
N GLY A 275 6.31 -11.41 4.20
CA GLY A 275 5.41 -10.93 3.16
C GLY A 275 4.20 -11.85 2.96
N GLY A 276 3.32 -11.47 2.05
CA GLY A 276 2.05 -12.14 1.80
C GLY A 276 0.90 -11.63 2.66
N SER A 277 1.09 -10.61 3.50
CA SER A 277 0.03 -10.10 4.40
C SER A 277 -0.60 -8.82 3.86
N ALA A 278 -1.91 -8.69 3.97
CA ALA A 278 -2.61 -7.49 3.51
C ALA A 278 -2.15 -6.24 4.29
N ILE A 279 -2.07 -6.34 5.62
CA ILE A 279 -1.52 -5.31 6.50
C ILE A 279 -0.42 -5.93 7.38
N LEU A 280 0.72 -5.26 7.49
CA LEU A 280 1.76 -5.53 8.47
C LEU A 280 1.82 -4.38 9.48
N LEU A 281 1.64 -4.69 10.76
CA LEU A 281 1.69 -3.75 11.86
C LEU A 281 3.00 -3.89 12.62
N GLU A 282 3.68 -2.77 12.91
CA GLU A 282 4.77 -2.74 13.89
C GLU A 282 4.23 -2.40 15.29
N GLY A 283 5.01 -2.67 16.35
CA GLY A 283 4.68 -2.18 17.68
C GLY A 283 4.86 -0.66 17.82
N ARG A 284 4.34 -0.08 18.91
CA ARG A 284 4.42 1.37 19.23
C ARG A 284 3.70 2.28 18.23
N ILE A 285 2.56 1.81 17.75
CA ILE A 285 1.58 2.58 16.98
C ILE A 285 0.20 2.30 17.58
N THR A 286 -0.75 3.19 17.32
CA THR A 286 -2.18 2.94 17.59
C THR A 286 -2.91 2.91 16.25
N VAL A 287 -3.77 1.93 16.03
CA VAL A 287 -4.41 1.73 14.73
C VAL A 287 -5.88 1.41 14.90
N GLU A 288 -6.72 2.12 14.15
CA GLU A 288 -8.10 1.75 13.87
C GLU A 288 -8.19 1.27 12.43
N VAL A 289 -8.67 0.03 12.24
CA VAL A 289 -8.84 -0.63 10.94
C VAL A 289 -10.33 -0.84 10.72
N ALA A 290 -10.93 -0.04 9.85
CA ALA A 290 -12.38 -0.03 9.64
C ALA A 290 -12.79 -0.20 8.18
N ASN A 291 -13.83 -0.99 7.90
CA ASN A 291 -14.47 -1.00 6.57
C ASN A 291 -13.53 -1.42 5.40
N ASN A 292 -12.49 -2.20 5.65
CA ASN A 292 -11.52 -2.61 4.63
C ASN A 292 -11.85 -3.95 3.99
N ILE A 293 -11.24 -4.25 2.84
CA ILE A 293 -11.25 -5.57 2.20
C ILE A 293 -9.83 -6.15 2.22
N LEU A 294 -9.63 -7.27 2.92
CA LEU A 294 -8.35 -7.92 3.12
C LEU A 294 -8.47 -9.37 2.60
N ALA A 295 -8.09 -9.57 1.33
CA ALA A 295 -8.47 -10.79 0.63
C ALA A 295 -7.41 -11.41 -0.29
N PHE A 296 -7.48 -12.72 -0.46
CA PHE A 296 -6.65 -13.50 -1.38
C PHE A 296 -5.15 -13.36 -1.14
N ASN A 297 -4.72 -13.19 0.11
CA ASN A 297 -3.33 -12.98 0.46
C ASN A 297 -2.62 -14.30 0.80
N ASP A 298 -1.33 -14.44 0.46
CA ASP A 298 -0.55 -15.67 0.67
C ASP A 298 -0.24 -15.95 2.16
N ALA A 299 -0.38 -14.95 3.02
CA ALA A 299 -0.22 -15.05 4.47
C ALA A 299 -1.51 -14.60 5.18
N PHE A 300 -1.51 -13.42 5.79
CA PHE A 300 -2.59 -12.98 6.69
C PHE A 300 -3.41 -11.81 6.15
N GLY A 301 -4.65 -11.68 6.63
CA GLY A 301 -5.38 -10.41 6.50
C GLY A 301 -4.64 -9.29 7.25
N ILE A 302 -4.31 -9.54 8.51
CA ILE A 302 -3.52 -8.65 9.36
C ILE A 302 -2.40 -9.45 10.04
N ASP A 303 -1.15 -9.03 9.81
CA ASP A 303 0.03 -9.49 10.55
C ASP A 303 0.35 -8.49 11.66
N ASN A 304 0.06 -8.89 12.91
CA ASN A 304 0.39 -8.16 14.13
C ASN A 304 1.45 -8.91 14.96
N ALA A 305 2.41 -9.60 14.31
CA ALA A 305 3.48 -10.30 15.01
C ALA A 305 4.33 -9.38 15.91
N ARG A 306 4.33 -8.07 15.64
CA ARG A 306 5.11 -7.05 16.35
C ARG A 306 4.34 -6.31 17.45
N ARG A 307 3.07 -6.64 17.68
CA ARG A 307 2.22 -6.10 18.76
C ARG A 307 1.98 -4.59 18.68
N ALA A 308 1.29 -4.15 17.65
CA ALA A 308 0.46 -2.97 17.80
C ALA A 308 -0.63 -3.29 18.84
N SER A 309 -0.55 -2.62 19.99
CA SER A 309 -1.50 -2.79 21.10
C SER A 309 -2.72 -1.88 20.90
N ASP A 310 -3.81 -2.22 21.59
CA ASP A 310 -5.09 -1.53 21.55
C ASP A 310 -5.66 -1.40 20.12
N LEU A 311 -5.46 -2.43 19.30
CA LEU A 311 -5.95 -2.49 17.92
C LEU A 311 -7.48 -2.53 17.90
N VAL A 312 -8.08 -1.71 17.04
CA VAL A 312 -9.54 -1.68 16.85
C VAL A 312 -9.86 -2.15 15.43
N LEU A 313 -10.67 -3.22 15.32
CA LEU A 313 -11.00 -3.89 14.06
C LEU A 313 -12.52 -3.85 13.81
N LEU A 314 -12.99 -2.94 12.96
CA LEU A 314 -14.42 -2.71 12.78
C LEU A 314 -14.86 -3.00 11.34
N ASP A 315 -15.92 -3.79 11.18
CA ASP A 315 -16.59 -3.92 9.89
C ASP A 315 -15.62 -4.21 8.73
N ASN A 316 -14.63 -5.08 8.88
CA ASN A 316 -13.72 -5.45 7.79
C ASN A 316 -14.16 -6.76 7.13
N VAL A 317 -13.75 -6.95 5.88
CA VAL A 317 -13.97 -8.17 5.12
C VAL A 317 -12.68 -8.97 5.02
N PHE A 318 -12.69 -10.21 5.50
CA PHE A 318 -11.58 -11.15 5.41
C PHE A 318 -11.96 -12.35 4.56
N VAL A 319 -11.23 -12.57 3.45
CA VAL A 319 -11.61 -13.62 2.48
C VAL A 319 -10.37 -14.29 1.90
N ALA A 320 -10.30 -15.62 2.02
CA ALA A 320 -9.31 -16.45 1.36
C ALA A 320 -7.84 -16.02 1.59
N ASN A 321 -7.51 -15.58 2.81
CA ASN A 321 -6.12 -15.46 3.25
C ASN A 321 -5.56 -16.85 3.54
N ALA A 322 -4.40 -17.20 2.98
CA ALA A 322 -3.95 -18.58 2.91
C ALA A 322 -3.42 -19.13 4.24
N GLN A 323 -2.83 -18.30 5.10
CA GLN A 323 -2.33 -18.74 6.42
C GLN A 323 -3.32 -18.47 7.55
N GLY A 324 -4.07 -17.36 7.49
CA GLY A 324 -5.10 -17.04 8.47
C GLY A 324 -5.61 -15.61 8.31
N ASP A 325 -6.61 -15.21 9.08
CA ASP A 325 -7.16 -13.85 8.98
C ASP A 325 -6.37 -12.85 9.82
N TYR A 326 -5.91 -13.27 11.01
CA TYR A 326 -5.12 -12.47 11.92
C TYR A 326 -3.95 -13.27 12.50
N GLN A 327 -2.79 -12.64 12.61
CA GLN A 327 -1.64 -13.16 13.36
C GLN A 327 -1.30 -12.24 14.52
N GLU A 328 -1.09 -12.80 15.70
CA GLU A 328 -0.56 -12.11 16.87
C GLU A 328 0.62 -12.89 17.44
N PHE A 329 1.80 -12.27 17.47
CA PHE A 329 3.06 -12.98 17.69
C PHE A 329 3.21 -14.17 16.73
N ASP A 330 3.28 -15.39 17.27
CA ASP A 330 3.33 -16.65 16.54
C ASP A 330 1.96 -17.36 16.50
N THR A 331 0.91 -16.72 17.03
CA THR A 331 -0.45 -17.28 17.10
C THR A 331 -1.25 -16.85 15.88
N ILE A 332 -1.77 -17.82 15.15
CA ILE A 332 -2.68 -17.61 14.03
C ILE A 332 -4.12 -17.73 14.56
N ILE A 333 -4.95 -16.75 14.24
CA ILE A 333 -6.32 -16.64 14.73
C ILE A 333 -7.24 -16.41 13.54
N ASP A 334 -8.22 -17.31 13.39
CA ASP A 334 -9.28 -17.16 12.40
C ASP A 334 -10.26 -16.04 12.79
N LEU A 335 -10.93 -15.44 11.81
CA LEU A 335 -11.85 -14.33 12.00
C LEU A 335 -12.82 -14.50 13.19
N ASP A 336 -13.49 -15.66 13.28
CA ASP A 336 -14.51 -15.94 14.30
C ASP A 336 -13.95 -15.98 15.74
N ASN A 337 -12.62 -16.08 15.88
CA ASN A 337 -11.93 -16.22 17.16
C ASN A 337 -11.18 -14.94 17.58
N ILE A 338 -11.10 -13.91 16.73
CA ILE A 338 -10.32 -12.71 17.03
C ILE A 338 -10.79 -12.04 18.33
N ALA A 339 -12.10 -11.84 18.50
CA ALA A 339 -12.66 -11.15 19.67
C ALA A 339 -12.43 -11.89 21.00
N ASP A 340 -12.25 -13.22 20.96
CA ASP A 340 -12.11 -14.05 22.14
C ASP A 340 -10.65 -14.37 22.50
N TRP A 341 -9.76 -14.43 21.50
CA TRP A 341 -8.41 -14.98 21.66
C TRP A 341 -7.28 -13.98 21.41
N ALA A 342 -7.52 -12.88 20.69
CA ALA A 342 -6.50 -11.86 20.47
C ALA A 342 -6.27 -11.03 21.73
N LEU A 343 -5.00 -10.84 22.13
CA LEU A 343 -4.63 -10.12 23.35
C LEU A 343 -4.34 -8.64 23.07
N GLU A 344 -3.92 -8.31 21.86
CA GLU A 344 -3.53 -6.95 21.45
C GLU A 344 -4.69 -6.21 20.76
N VAL A 345 -5.82 -6.88 20.56
CA VAL A 345 -7.06 -6.30 20.03
C VAL A 345 -7.91 -5.78 21.19
N TYR A 346 -8.19 -4.48 21.18
CA TYR A 346 -9.08 -3.84 22.15
C TYR A 346 -10.55 -4.11 21.83
N ASP A 347 -10.92 -3.99 20.55
CA ASP A 347 -12.29 -4.21 20.10
C ASP A 347 -12.30 -4.78 18.68
N ALA A 348 -13.20 -5.72 18.44
CA ALA A 348 -13.39 -6.37 17.14
C ALA A 348 -14.86 -6.74 16.93
N TRP A 349 -15.60 -5.95 16.17
CA TRP A 349 -16.99 -6.23 15.85
C TRP A 349 -17.34 -5.90 14.40
N GLY A 350 -18.37 -6.57 13.87
CA GLY A 350 -18.86 -6.35 12.51
C GLY A 350 -17.97 -6.90 11.40
N ASN A 351 -16.77 -7.41 11.73
CA ASN A 351 -15.91 -8.08 10.75
C ASN A 351 -16.60 -9.33 10.20
N THR A 352 -16.50 -9.53 8.89
CA THR A 352 -17.31 -10.51 8.15
C THR A 352 -16.52 -11.18 7.03
N ARG A 353 -17.13 -12.19 6.43
CA ARG A 353 -16.65 -12.85 5.21
C ARG A 353 -17.80 -13.06 4.24
N PHE A 354 -17.58 -12.76 2.97
CA PHE A 354 -18.51 -13.07 1.89
C PHE A 354 -17.76 -13.18 0.56
N ASP A 355 -18.41 -13.76 -0.44
CA ASP A 355 -17.81 -13.95 -1.75
C ASP A 355 -17.60 -12.60 -2.44
N LEU A 356 -16.36 -12.33 -2.86
CA LEU A 356 -16.01 -11.12 -3.59
C LEU A 356 -15.99 -11.43 -5.09
N GLU A 357 -16.95 -10.84 -5.81
CA GLU A 357 -17.03 -10.96 -7.26
C GLU A 357 -16.32 -9.78 -7.93
N TYR A 358 -15.14 -10.06 -8.50
CA TYR A 358 -14.36 -9.08 -9.26
C TYR A 358 -14.35 -9.40 -10.75
N ALA A 359 -14.42 -8.36 -11.57
CA ALA A 359 -14.32 -8.47 -13.02
C ALA A 359 -12.86 -8.55 -13.51
N ILE A 360 -12.03 -9.36 -12.84
CA ILE A 360 -10.64 -9.61 -13.25
C ILE A 360 -10.60 -10.48 -14.51
N SER A 361 -9.59 -10.26 -15.34
CA SER A 361 -9.41 -11.04 -16.56
C SER A 361 -9.18 -12.53 -16.25
N PRO A 362 -9.88 -13.46 -16.94
CA PRO A 362 -9.69 -14.90 -16.72
C PRO A 362 -8.25 -15.37 -16.97
N ALA A 363 -7.53 -14.70 -17.88
CA ALA A 363 -6.14 -15.00 -18.18
C ALA A 363 -5.22 -14.72 -16.98
N TRP A 364 -5.36 -13.54 -16.36
CA TRP A 364 -4.59 -13.22 -15.17
C TRP A 364 -4.99 -14.13 -13.99
N GLY A 365 -6.29 -14.35 -13.79
CA GLY A 365 -6.78 -15.24 -12.73
C GLY A 365 -6.27 -16.68 -12.87
N ALA A 366 -6.13 -17.19 -14.09
CA ALA A 366 -5.56 -18.51 -14.36
C ALA A 366 -4.06 -18.57 -13.99
N LEU A 367 -3.28 -17.53 -14.32
CA LEU A 367 -1.86 -17.44 -13.92
C LEU A 367 -1.72 -17.39 -12.40
N TYR A 368 -2.52 -16.54 -11.74
CA TYR A 368 -2.50 -16.41 -10.29
C TYR A 368 -2.94 -17.68 -9.56
N GLY A 369 -3.99 -18.35 -10.07
CA GLY A 369 -4.52 -19.59 -9.50
C GLY A 369 -3.68 -20.83 -9.77
N ALA A 370 -2.78 -20.79 -10.76
CA ALA A 370 -1.86 -21.89 -11.05
C ALA A 370 -0.64 -21.94 -10.11
N ARG A 371 -0.48 -20.94 -9.22
CA ARG A 371 0.65 -20.85 -8.29
C ARG A 371 0.61 -21.99 -7.25
N THR A 372 1.78 -22.58 -6.99
CA THR A 372 1.96 -23.50 -5.86
C THR A 372 2.39 -22.71 -4.63
N LEU A 373 1.51 -22.59 -3.64
CA LEU A 373 1.87 -22.03 -2.34
C LEU A 373 2.66 -23.07 -1.54
N ILE A 374 3.94 -22.82 -1.35
CA ILE A 374 4.81 -23.71 -0.56
C ILE A 374 4.64 -23.38 0.92
N ASP A 375 4.33 -24.40 1.71
CA ASP A 375 4.49 -24.38 3.15
C ASP A 375 5.94 -24.73 3.50
N ARG A 376 6.67 -23.73 4.00
CA ARG A 376 8.06 -23.89 4.41
C ARG A 376 8.22 -24.91 5.53
N ASN A 377 7.31 -24.94 6.51
CA ASN A 377 7.44 -25.85 7.66
C ASN A 377 7.29 -27.31 7.20
N ALA A 378 6.36 -27.55 6.27
CA ALA A 378 6.21 -28.86 5.64
C ALA A 378 7.43 -29.22 4.78
N ALA A 379 7.95 -28.26 3.99
CA ALA A 379 9.13 -28.48 3.16
C ALA A 379 10.40 -28.75 3.99
N GLU A 380 10.62 -28.01 5.09
CA GLU A 380 11.76 -28.20 6.00
C GLU A 380 11.68 -29.51 6.80
N ALA A 381 10.48 -30.06 7.04
CA ALA A 381 10.32 -31.37 7.67
C ALA A 381 10.87 -32.52 6.83
N GLU A 382 11.02 -32.32 5.51
CA GLU A 382 11.57 -33.28 4.56
C GLU A 382 13.08 -33.09 4.33
N VAL A 383 13.70 -32.06 4.93
CA VAL A 383 15.15 -31.78 4.76
C VAL A 383 15.97 -32.79 5.56
N GLU A 384 16.63 -33.69 4.82
CA GLU A 384 17.58 -34.63 5.41
C GLU A 384 18.90 -33.92 5.78
N VAL A 385 19.45 -34.25 6.95
CA VAL A 385 20.76 -33.76 7.39
C VAL A 385 21.84 -34.33 6.47
N VAL A 386 22.61 -33.46 5.84
CA VAL A 386 23.70 -33.89 4.96
C VAL A 386 24.84 -34.47 5.79
N GLU A 387 25.23 -35.71 5.53
CA GLU A 387 26.50 -36.23 6.04
C GLU A 387 27.67 -35.54 5.31
N SER A 388 28.21 -34.49 5.93
CA SER A 388 29.35 -33.74 5.42
C SER A 388 30.40 -33.51 6.50
N TRP A 389 31.66 -33.32 6.09
CA TRP A 389 32.75 -32.93 7.00
C TRP A 389 32.38 -31.67 7.81
N ALA A 390 31.70 -30.70 7.19
CA ALA A 390 31.23 -29.49 7.86
C ALA A 390 30.25 -29.82 9.00
N ASN A 391 29.30 -30.73 8.78
CA ASN A 391 28.36 -31.16 9.83
C ASN A 391 29.01 -32.02 10.92
N THR A 392 30.03 -32.82 10.58
CA THR A 392 30.85 -33.50 11.59
C THR A 392 31.57 -32.50 12.50
N VAL A 393 32.16 -31.45 11.91
CA VAL A 393 32.83 -30.37 12.66
C VAL A 393 31.83 -29.59 13.53
N ARG A 394 30.66 -29.24 12.99
CA ARG A 394 29.59 -28.55 13.74
C ARG A 394 29.08 -29.38 14.92
N GLY A 395 28.94 -30.70 14.73
CA GLY A 395 28.60 -31.64 15.80
C GLY A 395 29.62 -31.66 16.94
N PHE A 396 30.92 -31.58 16.65
CA PHE A 396 31.95 -31.48 17.70
C PHE A 396 31.84 -30.20 18.54
N PHE A 397 31.36 -29.11 17.94
CA PHE A 397 31.22 -27.81 18.62
C PHE A 397 29.81 -27.55 19.17
N GLY A 398 28.88 -28.51 19.06
CA GLY A 398 27.49 -28.34 19.48
C GLY A 398 26.72 -27.29 18.68
N TRP A 399 27.13 -27.04 17.43
CA TRP A 399 26.47 -26.10 16.53
C TRP A 399 25.38 -26.79 15.71
N ASN A 400 24.39 -26.01 15.29
CA ASN A 400 23.32 -26.50 14.42
C ASN A 400 23.90 -27.08 13.12
N LEU A 401 23.46 -28.29 12.76
CA LEU A 401 23.85 -28.97 11.52
C LEU A 401 23.19 -28.29 10.31
N GLN A 402 23.83 -28.36 9.16
CA GLN A 402 23.33 -27.87 7.88
C GLN A 402 22.49 -28.97 7.19
N GLY A 403 21.28 -28.65 6.75
CA GLY A 403 20.44 -29.53 5.95
C GLY A 403 20.82 -29.53 4.46
N THR A 404 20.15 -30.36 3.67
CA THR A 404 20.13 -30.23 2.21
C THR A 404 19.45 -28.91 1.80
N ASP A 405 19.81 -28.36 0.65
CA ASP A 405 19.05 -27.24 0.08
C ASP A 405 17.64 -27.72 -0.29
N LEU A 406 16.63 -26.89 -0.03
CA LEU A 406 15.25 -27.15 -0.45
C LEU A 406 15.18 -27.01 -1.98
N ASP A 407 15.31 -28.13 -2.69
CA ASP A 407 15.25 -28.18 -4.15
C ASP A 407 13.78 -28.30 -4.59
N VAL A 408 13.04 -27.21 -4.47
CA VAL A 408 11.74 -27.07 -5.14
C VAL A 408 11.83 -25.84 -6.03
N ASP A 409 11.92 -26.06 -7.33
CA ASP A 409 11.75 -25.04 -8.37
C ASP A 409 10.38 -24.39 -8.15
N SER A 410 10.35 -23.25 -7.47
CA SER A 410 9.19 -22.39 -7.45
C SER A 410 9.68 -20.98 -7.73
N ASP A 411 9.12 -20.39 -8.76
CA ASP A 411 9.45 -19.03 -9.15
C ASP A 411 8.79 -18.02 -8.19
N VAL A 412 9.30 -16.79 -8.13
CA VAL A 412 8.54 -15.69 -7.51
C VAL A 412 7.40 -15.31 -8.46
N TRP A 413 6.23 -15.88 -8.21
CA TRP A 413 5.06 -15.81 -9.09
C TRP A 413 4.26 -14.51 -8.95
N LEU A 414 4.84 -13.36 -9.29
CA LEU A 414 4.11 -12.09 -9.43
C LEU A 414 3.67 -11.86 -10.89
N PRO A 415 2.56 -12.47 -11.38
CA PRO A 415 2.13 -12.28 -12.76
C PRO A 415 1.75 -10.82 -12.97
N ARG A 416 2.13 -10.26 -14.12
CA ARG A 416 1.84 -8.86 -14.44
C ARG A 416 0.32 -8.64 -14.52
N MET A 417 -0.20 -7.85 -13.60
CA MET A 417 -1.59 -7.39 -13.61
C MET A 417 -1.73 -6.17 -14.52
N SER A 418 -2.78 -6.13 -15.33
CA SER A 418 -3.10 -4.95 -16.12
C SER A 418 -3.70 -3.84 -15.24
N LEU A 419 -3.56 -2.58 -15.63
CA LEU A 419 -4.25 -1.49 -14.92
C LEU A 419 -5.77 -1.68 -14.92
N ALA A 420 -6.35 -2.22 -16.00
CA ALA A 420 -7.78 -2.51 -16.06
C ALA A 420 -8.21 -3.50 -14.97
N ASP A 421 -7.42 -4.57 -14.76
CA ASP A 421 -7.68 -5.54 -13.69
C ASP A 421 -7.48 -4.92 -12.30
N ALA A 422 -6.45 -4.07 -12.12
CA ALA A 422 -6.23 -3.36 -10.87
C ALA A 422 -7.40 -2.42 -10.53
N PHE A 423 -7.96 -1.72 -11.52
CA PHE A 423 -9.17 -0.91 -11.34
C PHE A 423 -10.43 -1.76 -11.12
N ALA A 424 -10.53 -2.94 -11.72
CA ALA A 424 -11.67 -3.84 -11.55
C ALA A 424 -11.83 -4.34 -10.10
N VAL A 425 -10.76 -4.30 -9.30
CA VAL A 425 -10.80 -4.63 -7.86
C VAL A 425 -10.85 -3.41 -6.95
N ALA A 426 -10.63 -2.20 -7.49
CA ALA A 426 -10.72 -0.94 -6.76
C ALA A 426 -12.17 -0.48 -6.60
N ILE A 427 -13.02 -1.37 -6.08
CA ILE A 427 -14.45 -1.15 -5.88
C ILE A 427 -14.86 -1.50 -4.45
N GLY A 428 -15.88 -0.79 -3.96
CA GLY A 428 -16.50 -1.07 -2.67
C GLY A 428 -17.69 -2.02 -2.81
N PHE A 429 -18.02 -2.70 -1.71
CA PHE A 429 -19.14 -3.63 -1.63
C PHE A 429 -20.19 -3.11 -0.65
N ASP A 430 -21.45 -3.19 -1.06
CA ASP A 430 -22.63 -2.78 -0.30
C ASP A 430 -22.57 -1.34 0.25
N GLY A 431 -21.75 -0.47 -0.37
CA GLY A 431 -21.51 0.90 0.06
C GLY A 431 -20.86 1.03 1.44
N THR A 432 -20.37 -0.07 2.00
CA THR A 432 -19.79 -0.13 3.35
C THR A 432 -18.32 -0.53 3.28
N TYR A 433 -17.98 -1.58 2.55
CA TYR A 433 -16.65 -2.18 2.59
C TYR A 433 -15.79 -1.76 1.40
N GLY A 434 -14.50 -1.53 1.64
CA GLY A 434 -13.52 -1.25 0.60
C GLY A 434 -13.57 0.18 0.06
N PRO A 435 -12.80 0.44 -1.00
CA PRO A 435 -12.64 1.79 -1.55
C PRO A 435 -13.89 2.32 -2.22
N VAL A 436 -14.04 3.65 -2.15
CA VAL A 436 -15.06 4.38 -2.91
C VAL A 436 -14.31 5.22 -3.94
N ALA A 437 -14.79 5.19 -5.19
CA ALA A 437 -14.22 6.03 -6.23
C ALA A 437 -14.44 7.52 -5.90
N PRO A 438 -13.43 8.38 -6.12
CA PRO A 438 -13.45 9.81 -5.77
C PRO A 438 -14.39 10.68 -6.61
#